data_AF-A0A419EMV8-F1
#
_entry.id   AF-A0A419EMV8-F1
#
_cell.length_a   1.000
_cell.length_b   1.000
_cell.length_c   1.000
_cell.angle_alpha   90.00
_cell.angle_beta   90.00
_cell.angle_gamma   90.00
#
_symmetry.space_group_name_H-M   'P 1'
#
loop_
_entity.id
_entity.type
_entity.pdbx_description
1 polymer ?
#
loop_
_entity_poly.entity_id
_entity_poly.type
_entity_poly.pdbx_seq_one_letter_code
_entity_poly.pdbx_strand_id
1 'polypeptide(L)'
;MLREVWTMWKYTKMVVLVAVSAAFYAALVIPLKIVTIVPGITEFRPGAVVPVVFGLLFGPAGAWGAAFGNIINDFFGTLGIGSVGGFVGNFFYGLVGYKLWASMGLANSREDLAIDSGKKTLNFILIAILSSLVCAEVVAWWLEVVRLLPFAVIGPIIALNNALACLVLGVPLMRLLYRRLNRWDLVWFAIMDERDRPKGPSPKVGAVLIWAGVLGGFVVGISISLGATEAVPFTFGTGATTPSVALGVTPFLVMLIVGCLLA
;
A
#
# COMPACT_ATOMS: atom_id res chain seq x y z
N MET A 1 13.38 3.69 -13.95
CA MET A 1 12.14 2.88 -13.92
C MET A 1 11.26 3.11 -12.68
N LEU A 2 11.70 3.84 -11.64
CA LEU A 2 10.82 4.54 -10.68
C LEU A 2 11.13 6.04 -10.69
N ARG A 3 11.34 6.59 -11.89
CA ARG A 3 11.88 7.94 -12.04
C ARG A 3 10.91 8.97 -11.46
N GLU A 4 9.62 8.75 -11.65
CA GLU A 4 8.52 9.57 -11.16
C GLU A 4 8.52 9.77 -9.63
N VAL A 5 8.98 8.77 -8.87
CA VAL A 5 9.07 8.83 -7.40
C VAL A 5 10.08 9.89 -6.95
N TRP A 6 11.06 10.16 -7.79
CA TRP A 6 12.15 11.10 -7.53
C TRP A 6 11.99 12.42 -8.30
N THR A 7 11.48 12.39 -9.53
CA THR A 7 11.28 13.60 -10.33
C THR A 7 10.11 14.45 -9.87
N MET A 8 9.13 13.87 -9.17
CA MET A 8 8.01 14.65 -8.62
C MET A 8 8.48 15.77 -7.67
N TRP A 9 9.61 15.59 -6.98
CA TRP A 9 10.18 16.60 -6.07
C TRP A 9 10.63 17.89 -6.78
N LYS A 10 10.78 17.88 -8.11
CA LYS A 10 11.04 19.09 -8.90
C LYS A 10 9.82 20.01 -8.98
N TYR A 11 8.62 19.48 -8.76
CA TYR A 11 7.36 20.19 -8.93
C TYR A 11 6.82 20.63 -7.57
N THR A 12 6.82 21.94 -7.31
CA THR A 12 6.35 22.50 -6.03
C THR A 12 4.95 22.01 -5.64
N LYS A 13 4.03 21.92 -6.61
CA LYS A 13 2.67 21.39 -6.37
C LYS A 13 2.70 19.94 -5.85
N MET A 14 3.57 19.08 -6.38
CA MET A 14 3.69 17.69 -5.92
C MET A 14 4.26 17.63 -4.49
N VAL A 15 5.25 18.47 -4.16
CA VAL A 15 5.79 18.58 -2.80
C VAL A 15 4.69 19.00 -1.80
N VAL A 16 3.87 19.98 -2.18
CA VAL A 16 2.71 20.38 -1.37
C VAL A 16 1.71 19.22 -1.22
N LEU A 17 1.44 18.47 -2.29
CA LEU A 17 0.55 17.31 -2.23
C LEU A 17 1.08 16.19 -1.33
N VAL A 18 2.40 16.01 -1.18
CA VAL A 18 2.98 15.10 -0.18
C VAL A 18 2.58 15.55 1.23
N ALA A 19 2.80 16.84 1.55
CA ALA A 19 2.50 17.38 2.88
C ALA A 19 1.00 17.32 3.19
N VAL A 20 0.15 17.70 2.22
CA VAL A 20 -1.31 17.63 2.36
C VAL A 20 -1.79 16.18 2.53
N SER A 21 -1.23 15.26 1.75
CA SER A 21 -1.56 13.83 1.86
C SER A 21 -1.17 13.26 3.23
N ALA A 22 0.03 13.60 3.71
CA ALA A 22 0.50 13.17 5.03
C ALA A 22 -0.35 13.75 6.16
N ALA A 23 -0.64 15.06 6.12
CA ALA A 23 -1.45 15.74 7.13
C ALA A 23 -2.90 15.21 7.14
N PHE A 24 -3.51 15.03 5.96
CA PHE A 24 -4.86 14.50 5.86
C PHE A 24 -4.95 13.05 6.33
N TYR A 25 -3.99 12.21 5.91
CA TYR A 25 -3.92 10.84 6.38
C TYR A 25 -3.78 10.79 7.91
N ALA A 26 -2.88 11.61 8.47
CA ALA A 26 -2.66 11.63 9.90
C ALA A 26 -3.88 12.14 10.68
N ALA A 27 -4.53 13.21 10.20
CA ALA A 27 -5.72 13.78 10.81
C ALA A 27 -6.89 12.79 10.90
N LEU A 28 -7.02 11.86 9.95
CA LEU A 28 -8.06 10.83 9.99
C LEU A 28 -7.72 9.67 10.93
N VAL A 29 -6.43 9.42 11.16
CA VAL A 29 -5.97 8.25 11.93
C VAL A 29 -5.78 8.58 13.41
N ILE A 30 -5.14 9.71 13.74
CA ILE A 30 -4.80 10.09 15.12
C ILE A 30 -6.01 10.02 16.08
N PRO A 31 -7.19 10.57 15.76
CA PRO A 31 -8.33 10.54 16.69
C PRO A 31 -8.83 9.13 17.02
N LEU A 32 -8.61 8.17 16.12
CA LEU A 32 -9.10 6.80 16.26
C LEU A 32 -8.06 5.86 16.87
N LYS A 33 -6.87 6.36 17.22
CA LYS A 33 -5.82 5.58 17.89
C LYS A 33 -6.22 5.03 19.27
N ILE A 34 -7.25 5.59 19.89
CA ILE A 34 -7.83 5.06 21.13
C ILE A 34 -8.53 3.71 20.92
N VAL A 35 -8.94 3.37 19.70
CA VAL A 35 -9.61 2.12 19.34
C VAL A 35 -8.57 1.14 18.80
N THR A 36 -7.70 0.62 19.67
CA THR A 36 -6.63 -0.30 19.28
C THR A 36 -7.18 -1.68 18.92
N ILE A 37 -6.76 -2.25 17.79
CA ILE A 37 -7.02 -3.65 17.43
C ILE A 37 -5.89 -4.52 17.99
N VAL A 38 -4.64 -4.10 17.80
CA VAL A 38 -3.44 -4.68 18.42
C VAL A 38 -2.72 -3.55 19.15
N PRO A 39 -2.69 -3.55 20.50
CA PRO A 39 -2.06 -2.49 21.28
C PRO A 39 -0.62 -2.21 20.84
N GLY A 40 -0.30 -0.93 20.63
CA GLY A 40 1.04 -0.49 20.21
C GLY A 40 1.39 -0.70 18.74
N ILE A 41 0.49 -1.30 17.92
CA ILE A 41 0.83 -1.71 16.55
C ILE A 41 -0.22 -1.26 15.53
N THR A 42 -1.51 -1.58 15.74
CA THR A 42 -2.56 -1.18 14.79
C THR A 42 -3.90 -0.89 15.47
N GLU A 43 -4.52 0.18 15.02
CA GLU A 43 -5.81 0.71 15.45
C GLU A 43 -6.89 0.51 14.39
N PHE A 44 -8.16 0.69 14.76
CA PHE A 44 -9.23 0.81 13.77
C PHE A 44 -8.98 2.02 12.86
N ARG A 45 -8.75 1.77 11.55
CA ARG A 45 -8.09 2.75 10.68
C ARG A 45 -8.90 3.09 9.43
N PRO A 46 -10.07 3.76 9.54
CA PRO A 46 -10.79 4.30 8.38
C PRO A 46 -9.93 5.15 7.45
N GLY A 47 -8.94 5.86 8.00
CA GLY A 47 -7.95 6.64 7.24
C GLY A 47 -7.08 5.80 6.29
N ALA A 48 -7.03 4.48 6.42
CA ALA A 48 -6.30 3.58 5.51
C ALA A 48 -6.78 3.65 4.05
N VAL A 49 -7.98 4.22 3.80
CA VAL A 49 -8.42 4.55 2.45
C VAL A 49 -7.54 5.59 1.74
N VAL A 50 -6.91 6.50 2.51
CA VAL A 50 -6.16 7.64 1.97
C VAL A 50 -4.96 7.20 1.12
N PRO A 51 -4.07 6.30 1.58
CA PRO A 51 -2.98 5.79 0.75
C PRO A 51 -3.40 5.37 -0.66
N VAL A 52 -4.46 4.57 -0.80
CA VAL A 52 -4.93 4.09 -2.12
C VAL A 52 -5.53 5.21 -2.96
N VAL A 53 -6.43 5.99 -2.37
CA VAL A 53 -7.16 7.05 -3.09
C VAL A 53 -6.19 8.16 -3.51
N PHE A 54 -5.32 8.62 -2.62
CA PHE A 54 -4.34 9.66 -2.93
C PHE A 54 -3.18 9.11 -3.76
N GLY A 55 -2.84 7.83 -3.63
CA GLY A 55 -1.93 7.16 -4.56
C GLY A 55 -2.44 7.23 -6.00
N LEU A 56 -3.73 6.97 -6.25
CA LEU A 56 -4.31 7.10 -7.58
C LEU A 56 -4.38 8.58 -8.05
N LEU A 57 -4.84 9.48 -7.19
CA LEU A 57 -5.09 10.89 -7.56
C LEU A 57 -3.82 11.74 -7.65
N PHE A 58 -2.87 11.52 -6.74
CA PHE A 58 -1.63 12.30 -6.61
C PHE A 58 -0.36 11.48 -6.94
N GLY A 59 -0.51 10.22 -7.39
CA GLY A 59 0.59 9.40 -7.87
C GLY A 59 1.70 9.24 -6.83
N PRO A 60 2.98 9.50 -7.19
CA PRO A 60 4.09 9.36 -6.25
C PRO A 60 4.00 10.31 -5.03
N ALA A 61 3.34 11.47 -5.15
CA ALA A 61 3.14 12.35 -4.01
C ALA A 61 2.18 11.74 -2.98
N GLY A 62 1.14 11.04 -3.43
CA GLY A 62 0.24 10.29 -2.55
C GLY A 62 0.95 9.15 -1.81
N ALA A 63 1.84 8.43 -2.50
CA ALA A 63 2.66 7.37 -1.90
C ALA A 63 3.62 7.89 -0.82
N TRP A 64 4.37 8.94 -1.10
CA TRP A 64 5.22 9.59 -0.09
C TRP A 64 4.40 10.18 1.05
N GLY A 65 3.25 10.79 0.74
CA GLY A 65 2.32 11.31 1.73
C GLY A 65 1.83 10.23 2.70
N ALA A 66 1.49 9.04 2.20
CA ALA A 66 1.12 7.90 3.04
C ALA A 66 2.26 7.46 3.96
N ALA A 67 3.48 7.40 3.43
CA ALA A 67 4.68 7.03 4.20
C ALA A 67 4.95 8.01 5.35
N PHE A 68 5.02 9.31 5.05
CA PHE A 68 5.24 10.34 6.07
C PHE A 68 4.05 10.50 7.01
N GLY A 69 2.82 10.40 6.51
CA GLY A 69 1.63 10.44 7.35
C GLY A 69 1.60 9.28 8.35
N ASN A 70 2.09 8.09 7.98
CA ASN A 70 2.25 6.99 8.94
C ASN A 70 3.26 7.32 10.04
N ILE A 71 4.40 7.93 9.70
CA ILE A 71 5.40 8.36 10.70
C ILE A 71 4.82 9.44 11.62
N ILE A 72 4.11 10.42 11.07
CA ILE A 72 3.41 11.44 11.86
C ILE A 72 2.45 10.75 12.83
N ASN A 73 1.64 9.79 12.37
CA ASN A 73 0.78 9.01 13.23
C ASN A 73 1.54 8.33 14.35
N ASP A 74 2.68 7.70 14.03
CA ASP A 74 3.47 6.95 14.99
C ASP A 74 4.01 7.81 16.13
N PHE A 75 4.35 9.09 15.89
CA PHE A 75 4.71 10.04 16.96
C PHE A 75 3.61 10.21 18.04
N PHE A 76 2.35 9.88 17.72
CA PHE A 76 1.24 9.84 18.69
C PHE A 76 1.07 8.44 19.28
N GLY A 77 2.11 7.91 19.92
CA GLY A 77 2.02 6.76 20.83
C GLY A 77 2.38 5.37 20.27
N THR A 78 2.85 5.26 19.01
CA THR A 78 3.28 3.97 18.41
C THR A 78 4.66 4.02 17.76
N LEU A 79 5.43 5.09 18.00
CA LEU A 79 6.76 5.28 17.44
C LEU A 79 7.72 4.22 17.98
N GLY A 80 8.37 3.51 17.07
CA GLY A 80 9.38 2.52 17.42
C GLY A 80 10.04 1.93 16.19
N ILE A 81 10.79 0.84 16.36
CA ILE A 81 11.45 0.17 15.24
C ILE A 81 10.44 -0.36 14.19
N GLY A 82 9.21 -0.67 14.59
CA GLY A 82 8.11 -1.03 13.69
C GLY A 82 7.72 0.09 12.70
N SER A 83 7.96 1.36 13.04
CA SER A 83 7.65 2.52 12.19
C SER A 83 8.43 2.52 10.88
N VAL A 84 9.58 1.84 10.81
CA VAL A 84 10.32 1.65 9.55
C VAL A 84 9.52 0.79 8.57
N GLY A 85 9.00 -0.34 9.03
CA GLY A 85 8.09 -1.19 8.26
C GLY A 85 6.81 -0.45 7.89
N GLY A 86 6.26 0.32 8.83
CA GLY A 86 5.09 1.19 8.60
C GLY A 86 5.32 2.22 7.49
N PHE A 87 6.47 2.89 7.47
CA PHE A 87 6.85 3.86 6.45
C PHE A 87 6.92 3.23 5.06
N VAL A 88 7.67 2.13 4.92
CA VAL A 88 7.87 1.45 3.64
C VAL A 88 6.55 0.80 3.17
N GLY A 89 5.81 0.17 4.07
CA GLY A 89 4.52 -0.45 3.78
C GLY A 89 3.50 0.55 3.26
N ASN A 90 3.36 1.71 3.91
CA ASN A 90 2.43 2.76 3.46
C ASN A 90 2.89 3.45 2.18
N PHE A 91 4.19 3.56 1.93
CA PHE A 91 4.71 4.01 0.64
C PHE A 91 4.21 3.10 -0.49
N PHE A 92 4.43 1.78 -0.37
CA PHE A 92 3.96 0.82 -1.39
C PHE A 92 2.43 0.72 -1.44
N TYR A 93 1.75 0.92 -0.31
CA TYR A 93 0.29 0.97 -0.24
C TYR A 93 -0.29 2.03 -1.19
N GLY A 94 0.31 3.22 -1.23
CA GLY A 94 -0.10 4.25 -2.19
C GLY A 94 0.47 4.05 -3.60
N LEU A 95 1.69 3.50 -3.72
CA LEU A 95 2.36 3.37 -5.02
C LEU A 95 1.74 2.29 -5.91
N VAL A 96 1.33 1.15 -5.35
CA VAL A 96 0.86 0.00 -6.15
C VAL A 96 -0.40 0.34 -6.95
N GLY A 97 -1.35 1.05 -6.35
CA GLY A 97 -2.55 1.48 -7.07
C GLY A 97 -2.23 2.37 -8.27
N TYR A 98 -1.31 3.32 -8.11
CA TYR A 98 -0.82 4.18 -9.18
C TYR A 98 -0.17 3.40 -10.34
N LYS A 99 0.59 2.34 -10.02
CA LYS A 99 1.28 1.50 -11.00
C LYS A 99 0.35 0.55 -11.74
N LEU A 100 -0.70 0.06 -11.08
CA LEU A 100 -1.56 -0.99 -11.63
C LEU A 100 -2.82 -0.49 -12.33
N TRP A 101 -3.24 0.75 -12.10
CA TRP A 101 -4.53 1.27 -12.58
C TRP A 101 -4.86 0.90 -14.02
N ALA A 102 -3.94 1.12 -14.97
CA ALA A 102 -4.17 0.79 -16.38
C ALA A 102 -3.59 -0.57 -16.82
N SER A 103 -2.84 -1.25 -15.94
CA SER A 103 -2.03 -2.41 -16.31
C SER A 103 -2.84 -3.71 -16.38
N MET A 104 -4.03 -3.74 -15.78
CA MET A 104 -4.95 -4.89 -15.78
C MET A 104 -5.97 -4.86 -16.93
N GLY A 105 -5.97 -3.83 -17.79
CA GLY A 105 -6.92 -3.72 -18.91
C GLY A 105 -8.37 -3.39 -18.51
N LEU A 106 -8.60 -3.04 -17.25
CA LEU A 106 -9.92 -2.65 -16.72
C LEU A 106 -10.14 -1.12 -16.70
N ALA A 107 -9.09 -0.34 -16.99
CA ALA A 107 -9.14 1.10 -17.24
C ALA A 107 -8.50 1.41 -18.60
N ASN A 108 -8.96 2.48 -19.25
CA ASN A 108 -8.53 2.83 -20.61
C ASN A 108 -7.11 3.41 -20.65
N SER A 109 -6.73 4.16 -19.62
CA SER A 109 -5.42 4.79 -19.49
C SER A 109 -5.06 5.01 -18.02
N ARG A 110 -3.81 5.40 -17.75
CA ARG A 110 -3.36 5.75 -16.39
C ARG A 110 -4.00 7.05 -15.87
N GLU A 111 -4.52 7.86 -16.78
CA GLU A 111 -5.05 9.20 -16.52
C GLU A 111 -6.59 9.17 -16.37
N ASP A 112 -7.23 8.11 -16.86
CA ASP A 112 -8.68 7.89 -16.72
C ASP A 112 -9.03 7.31 -15.34
N LEU A 113 -9.04 8.16 -14.31
CA LEU A 113 -9.34 7.77 -12.92
C LEU A 113 -10.84 7.86 -12.55
N ALA A 114 -11.72 8.24 -13.48
CA ALA A 114 -13.15 8.35 -13.21
C ALA A 114 -13.79 6.97 -13.00
N ILE A 115 -14.34 6.69 -11.82
CA ILE A 115 -15.09 5.44 -11.57
C ILE A 115 -16.54 5.59 -12.05
N ASP A 116 -16.72 5.45 -13.36
CA ASP A 116 -17.98 5.64 -14.10
C ASP A 116 -18.60 4.32 -14.65
N SER A 117 -17.89 3.20 -14.52
CA SER A 117 -18.30 1.91 -15.06
C SER A 117 -18.02 0.75 -14.11
N GLY A 118 -18.72 -0.38 -14.31
CA GLY A 118 -18.51 -1.60 -13.53
C GLY A 118 -17.07 -2.12 -13.64
N LYS A 119 -16.45 -2.03 -14.82
CA LYS A 119 -15.05 -2.45 -15.04
C LYS A 119 -14.07 -1.64 -14.19
N LYS A 120 -14.20 -0.30 -14.18
CA LYS A 120 -13.35 0.56 -13.35
C LYS A 120 -13.65 0.43 -11.85
N THR A 121 -14.88 0.10 -11.49
CA THR A 121 -15.25 -0.23 -10.10
C THR A 121 -14.55 -1.51 -9.65
N LEU A 122 -14.61 -2.57 -10.46
CA LEU A 122 -13.87 -3.82 -10.22
C LEU A 122 -12.36 -3.57 -10.15
N ASN A 123 -11.82 -2.76 -11.06
CA ASN A 123 -10.42 -2.37 -11.07
C ASN A 123 -9.98 -1.75 -9.74
N PHE A 124 -10.77 -0.80 -9.24
CA PHE A 124 -10.52 -0.16 -7.95
C PHE A 124 -10.57 -1.18 -6.80
N ILE A 125 -11.55 -2.08 -6.78
CA ILE A 125 -11.67 -3.12 -5.75
C ILE A 125 -10.43 -4.03 -5.72
N LEU A 126 -9.98 -4.49 -6.89
CA LEU A 126 -8.78 -5.32 -7.01
C LEU A 126 -7.53 -4.58 -6.51
N ILE A 127 -7.38 -3.32 -6.89
CA ILE A 127 -6.27 -2.46 -6.43
C ILE A 127 -6.34 -2.22 -4.92
N ALA A 128 -7.53 -1.97 -4.37
CA ALA A 128 -7.73 -1.75 -2.95
C ALA A 128 -7.30 -2.98 -2.13
N ILE A 129 -7.72 -4.18 -2.54
CA ILE A 129 -7.35 -5.43 -1.87
C ILE A 129 -5.85 -5.66 -1.99
N LEU A 130 -5.30 -5.59 -3.21
CA LEU A 130 -3.90 -5.87 -3.46
C LEU A 130 -2.98 -4.89 -2.74
N SER A 131 -3.29 -3.59 -2.78
CA SER A 131 -2.48 -2.57 -2.10
C SER A 131 -2.56 -2.74 -0.57
N SER A 132 -3.70 -3.18 -0.05
CA SER A 132 -3.86 -3.49 1.38
C SER A 132 -2.99 -4.69 1.80
N LEU A 133 -2.96 -5.74 0.97
CA LEU A 133 -2.07 -6.90 1.16
C LEU A 133 -0.59 -6.50 1.08
N VAL A 134 -0.21 -5.65 0.12
CA VAL A 134 1.17 -5.14 0.00
C VAL A 134 1.60 -4.43 1.28
N CYS A 135 0.78 -3.52 1.78
CA CYS A 135 1.07 -2.81 3.02
C CYS A 135 1.25 -3.80 4.19
N ALA A 136 0.32 -4.76 4.29
CA ALA A 136 0.35 -5.76 5.34
C ALA A 136 1.58 -6.67 5.25
N GLU A 137 1.93 -7.15 4.07
CA GLU A 137 3.07 -8.02 3.83
C GLU A 137 4.39 -7.33 4.18
N VAL A 138 4.60 -6.10 3.72
CA VAL A 138 5.82 -5.33 4.02
C VAL A 138 5.95 -5.06 5.52
N VAL A 139 4.87 -4.64 6.18
CA VAL A 139 4.87 -4.36 7.62
C VAL A 139 5.08 -5.65 8.43
N ALA A 140 4.33 -6.70 8.12
CA ALA A 140 4.40 -7.98 8.81
C ALA A 140 5.78 -8.63 8.63
N TRP A 141 6.34 -8.59 7.42
CA TRP A 141 7.69 -9.07 7.15
C TRP A 141 8.73 -8.30 7.97
N TRP A 142 8.62 -6.97 8.04
CA TRP A 142 9.54 -6.17 8.84
C TRP A 142 9.47 -6.54 10.33
N LEU A 143 8.25 -6.64 10.87
CA LEU A 143 8.03 -7.02 12.27
C LEU A 143 8.54 -8.43 12.58
N GLU A 144 8.46 -9.35 11.62
CA GLU A 144 9.05 -10.70 11.70
C GLU A 144 10.58 -10.62 11.76
N VAL A 145 11.20 -9.85 10.86
CA VAL A 145 12.66 -9.65 10.79
C VAL A 145 13.21 -9.10 12.10
N VAL A 146 12.52 -8.12 12.69
CA VAL A 146 12.92 -7.53 13.98
C VAL A 146 12.42 -8.31 15.20
N ARG A 147 11.77 -9.46 14.99
CA ARG A 147 11.24 -10.37 16.02
C ARG A 147 10.28 -9.71 17.01
N LEU A 148 9.47 -8.76 16.53
CA LEU A 148 8.49 -8.07 17.36
C LEU A 148 7.13 -8.77 17.34
N LEU A 149 6.65 -9.15 16.16
CA LEU A 149 5.35 -9.78 16.02
C LEU A 149 5.33 -10.81 14.88
N PRO A 150 4.54 -11.88 15.01
CA PRO A 150 4.46 -12.93 14.01
C PRO A 150 3.68 -12.47 12.77
N PHE A 151 4.21 -12.78 11.60
CA PHE A 151 3.61 -12.47 10.31
C PHE A 151 2.17 -12.96 10.19
N ALA A 152 1.90 -14.22 10.55
CA ALA A 152 0.57 -14.81 10.46
C ALA A 152 -0.48 -14.18 11.38
N VAL A 153 -0.04 -13.45 12.42
CA VAL A 153 -0.96 -12.70 13.28
C VAL A 153 -1.18 -11.31 12.68
N ILE A 154 -0.09 -10.56 12.48
CA ILE A 154 -0.23 -9.13 12.16
C ILE A 154 -0.59 -8.86 10.70
N GLY A 155 -0.12 -9.68 9.77
CA GLY A 155 -0.39 -9.55 8.33
C GLY A 155 -1.90 -9.59 8.03
N PRO A 156 -2.63 -10.65 8.38
CA PRO A 156 -4.07 -10.73 8.15
C PRO A 156 -4.86 -9.58 8.79
N ILE A 157 -4.51 -9.18 10.01
CA ILE A 157 -5.18 -8.08 10.72
C ILE A 157 -5.03 -6.77 9.95
N ILE A 158 -3.79 -6.42 9.55
CA ILE A 158 -3.54 -5.18 8.79
C ILE A 158 -4.24 -5.25 7.43
N ALA A 159 -4.14 -6.38 6.72
CA ALA A 159 -4.73 -6.55 5.40
C ALA A 159 -6.26 -6.35 5.44
N LEU A 160 -6.95 -6.98 6.39
CA LEU A 160 -8.39 -6.86 6.56
C LEU A 160 -8.81 -5.43 6.93
N ASN A 161 -8.15 -4.81 7.90
CA ASN A 161 -8.48 -3.46 8.35
C ASN A 161 -8.33 -2.45 7.19
N ASN A 162 -7.21 -2.51 6.48
CA ASN A 162 -6.93 -1.68 5.31
C ASN A 162 -7.93 -1.91 4.17
N ALA A 163 -8.19 -3.18 3.83
CA ALA A 163 -9.11 -3.53 2.75
C ALA A 163 -10.53 -3.07 3.06
N LEU A 164 -11.03 -3.29 4.29
CA LEU A 164 -12.36 -2.86 4.69
C LEU A 164 -12.53 -1.34 4.58
N ALA A 165 -11.56 -0.57 5.07
CA ALA A 165 -11.57 0.89 4.92
C ALA A 165 -11.63 1.32 3.44
N CYS A 166 -10.78 0.73 2.59
CA CYS A 166 -10.77 1.03 1.16
C CYS A 166 -12.04 0.62 0.42
N LEU A 167 -12.58 -0.57 0.71
CA LEU A 167 -13.76 -1.10 0.01
C LEU A 167 -15.02 -0.31 0.36
N VAL A 168 -15.13 0.15 1.62
CA VAL A 168 -16.28 0.93 2.08
C VAL A 168 -16.19 2.39 1.62
N LEU A 169 -15.03 3.03 1.80
CA LEU A 169 -14.88 4.49 1.61
C LEU A 169 -14.27 4.88 0.26
N GLY A 170 -13.53 3.98 -0.39
CA GLY A 170 -12.68 4.32 -1.52
C GLY A 170 -13.43 4.74 -2.77
N VAL A 171 -14.46 3.98 -3.19
CA VAL A 171 -15.27 4.34 -4.37
C VAL A 171 -16.04 5.65 -4.15
N PRO A 172 -16.74 5.87 -3.01
CA PRO A 172 -17.35 7.16 -2.71
C PRO A 172 -16.36 8.33 -2.79
N LEU A 173 -15.18 8.18 -2.17
CA LEU A 173 -14.15 9.22 -2.16
C LEU A 173 -13.60 9.49 -3.56
N MET A 174 -13.28 8.45 -4.35
CA MET A 174 -12.81 8.61 -5.72
C MET A 174 -13.82 9.37 -6.59
N ARG A 175 -15.11 9.02 -6.52
CA ARG A 175 -16.17 9.72 -7.28
C ARG A 175 -16.31 11.18 -6.86
N LEU A 176 -16.15 11.47 -5.57
CA LEU A 176 -16.28 12.81 -5.00
C LEU A 176 -15.07 13.70 -5.31
N LEU A 177 -13.86 13.17 -5.14
CA LEU A 177 -12.61 13.92 -5.18
C LEU A 177 -12.08 14.07 -6.60
N TYR A 178 -12.10 13.02 -7.41
CA TYR A 178 -11.50 13.04 -8.75
C TYR A 178 -12.03 14.20 -9.60
N ARG A 179 -13.36 14.37 -9.67
CA ARG A 179 -13.98 15.44 -10.47
C ARG A 179 -13.61 16.85 -10.00
N ARG A 180 -13.33 17.04 -8.70
CA ARG A 180 -12.92 18.35 -8.17
C ARG A 180 -11.44 18.60 -8.42
N LEU A 181 -10.59 17.64 -8.05
CA LEU A 181 -9.15 17.75 -8.19
C LEU A 181 -8.70 17.82 -9.65
N ASN A 182 -9.38 17.10 -10.55
CA ASN A 182 -9.12 17.18 -11.99
C ASN A 182 -9.48 18.56 -12.57
N ARG A 183 -10.54 19.22 -12.04
CA ARG A 183 -10.90 20.59 -12.46
C ARG A 183 -9.94 21.66 -11.93
N TRP A 184 -9.17 21.34 -10.89
CA TRP A 184 -8.21 22.25 -10.28
C TRP A 184 -6.76 21.95 -10.72
N ASP A 185 -6.58 21.05 -11.69
CA ASP A 185 -5.27 20.59 -12.15
C ASP A 185 -4.37 20.11 -10.99
N LEU A 186 -4.99 19.41 -10.02
CA LEU A 186 -4.32 18.86 -8.84
C LEU A 186 -4.03 17.35 -8.94
N VAL A 187 -4.45 16.70 -10.03
CA VAL A 187 -4.08 15.31 -10.30
C VAL A 187 -2.64 15.23 -10.80
N TRP A 188 -1.94 14.14 -10.48
CA TRP A 188 -0.50 14.02 -10.77
C TRP A 188 -0.17 14.21 -12.26
N PHE A 189 -1.05 13.77 -13.16
CA PHE A 189 -0.86 13.88 -14.61
C PHE A 189 -1.23 15.26 -15.18
N ALA A 190 -1.82 16.16 -14.40
CA ALA A 190 -1.96 17.57 -14.77
C ALA A 190 -0.74 18.40 -14.32
N ILE A 191 0.02 17.92 -13.33
CA ILE A 191 1.14 18.64 -12.73
C ILE A 191 2.49 18.24 -13.33
N MET A 192 2.75 16.94 -13.49
CA MET A 192 4.05 16.43 -13.93
C MET A 192 4.12 16.30 -15.45
N ASP A 193 5.24 16.66 -16.06
CA ASP A 193 5.44 16.45 -17.50
C ASP A 193 5.54 14.96 -17.86
N GLU A 194 5.13 14.61 -19.08
CA GLU A 194 5.18 13.23 -19.59
C GLU A 194 6.58 12.60 -19.51
N ARG A 195 7.64 13.41 -19.71
CA ARG A 195 9.04 12.98 -19.66
C ARG A 195 9.51 12.56 -18.26
N ASP A 196 8.87 13.11 -17.22
CA ASP A 196 9.16 12.82 -15.83
C ASP A 196 8.26 11.70 -15.27
N ARG A 197 7.29 11.20 -16.05
CA ARG A 197 6.37 10.09 -15.70
C ARG A 197 6.43 8.93 -16.71
N PRO A 198 7.62 8.37 -17.01
CA PRO A 198 7.73 7.31 -18.01
C PRO A 198 6.85 6.11 -17.66
N LYS A 199 6.29 5.47 -18.68
CA LYS A 199 5.64 4.17 -18.51
C LYS A 199 6.70 3.12 -18.16
N GLY A 200 6.33 2.12 -17.36
CA GLY A 200 7.19 0.97 -17.18
C GLY A 200 7.46 0.26 -18.52
N PRO A 201 8.60 -0.43 -18.65
CA PRO A 201 8.99 -1.12 -19.88
C PRO A 201 8.01 -2.23 -20.28
N SER A 202 7.33 -2.84 -19.31
CA SER A 202 6.40 -3.95 -19.55
C SER A 202 5.29 -3.96 -18.51
N PRO A 203 4.25 -3.10 -18.66
CA PRO A 203 3.25 -2.91 -17.62
C PRO A 203 2.47 -4.17 -17.24
N LYS A 204 2.21 -5.06 -18.22
CA LYS A 204 1.53 -6.34 -17.97
C LYS A 204 2.40 -7.31 -17.17
N VAL A 205 3.68 -7.43 -17.51
CA VAL A 205 4.61 -8.28 -16.76
C VAL A 205 4.81 -7.72 -15.36
N GLY A 206 4.95 -6.40 -15.23
CA GLY A 206 5.01 -5.73 -13.93
C GLY A 206 3.77 -6.02 -13.08
N ALA A 207 2.57 -5.96 -13.67
CA ALA A 207 1.35 -6.31 -12.97
C ALA A 207 1.32 -7.77 -12.50
N VAL A 208 1.70 -8.72 -13.35
CA VAL A 208 1.77 -10.15 -12.98
C VAL A 208 2.76 -10.37 -11.84
N LEU A 209 3.94 -9.74 -11.88
CA LEU A 209 4.94 -9.86 -10.81
C LEU A 209 4.45 -9.23 -9.50
N ILE A 210 3.74 -8.10 -9.54
CA ILE A 210 3.15 -7.51 -8.32
C ILE A 210 2.11 -8.48 -7.74
N TRP A 211 1.21 -9.04 -8.55
CA TRP A 211 0.22 -10.01 -8.08
C TRP A 211 0.87 -11.27 -7.51
N ALA A 212 1.82 -11.86 -8.22
CA ALA A 212 2.52 -13.08 -7.82
C ALA A 212 3.39 -12.84 -6.58
N GLY A 213 4.07 -11.70 -6.49
CA GLY A 213 4.80 -11.27 -5.31
C GLY A 213 3.86 -11.19 -4.11
N VAL A 214 2.79 -10.42 -4.21
CA VAL A 214 1.93 -10.16 -3.05
C VAL A 214 1.15 -11.40 -2.59
N LEU A 215 0.49 -12.10 -3.53
CA LEU A 215 -0.26 -13.30 -3.17
C LEU A 215 0.67 -14.42 -2.72
N GLY A 216 1.80 -14.60 -3.40
CA GLY A 216 2.79 -15.61 -3.06
C GLY A 216 3.44 -15.36 -1.70
N GLY A 217 3.87 -14.13 -1.43
CA GLY A 217 4.50 -13.74 -0.16
C GLY A 217 3.53 -13.86 1.01
N PHE A 218 2.28 -13.43 0.84
CA PHE A 218 1.28 -13.57 1.88
C PHE A 218 0.92 -15.04 2.18
N VAL A 219 0.73 -15.86 1.14
CA VAL A 219 0.46 -17.30 1.30
C VAL A 219 1.64 -18.02 1.94
N VAL A 220 2.86 -17.82 1.42
CA VAL A 220 4.07 -18.45 1.95
C VAL A 220 4.34 -18.01 3.39
N GLY A 221 4.19 -16.71 3.69
CA GLY A 221 4.36 -16.19 5.05
C GLY A 221 3.42 -16.84 6.05
N ILE A 222 2.13 -17.00 5.69
CA ILE A 222 1.14 -17.71 6.51
C ILE A 222 1.47 -19.20 6.60
N SER A 223 1.76 -19.87 5.48
CA SER A 223 2.01 -21.32 5.46
C SER A 223 3.23 -21.71 6.30
N ILE A 224 4.34 -20.97 6.20
CA ILE A 224 5.54 -21.23 7.01
C ILE A 224 5.22 -20.97 8.49
N SER A 225 4.52 -19.87 8.80
CA SER A 225 4.13 -19.55 10.19
C SER A 225 3.22 -20.60 10.82
N LEU A 226 2.39 -21.28 10.02
CA LEU A 226 1.50 -22.37 10.46
C LEU A 226 2.21 -23.74 10.53
N GLY A 227 3.53 -23.80 10.32
CA GLY A 227 4.31 -25.02 10.50
C GLY A 227 4.46 -25.88 9.25
N ALA A 228 4.15 -25.38 8.04
CA ALA A 228 4.29 -26.17 6.81
C ALA A 228 5.74 -26.61 6.48
N THR A 229 6.74 -26.06 7.18
CA THR A 229 8.17 -26.38 6.98
C THR A 229 8.76 -27.28 8.06
N GLU A 230 8.00 -27.58 9.12
CA GLU A 230 8.41 -28.54 10.14
C GLU A 230 7.56 -29.81 9.98
N ALA A 231 8.20 -30.94 9.69
CA ALA A 231 7.56 -32.25 9.65
C ALA A 231 7.23 -32.74 11.08
N VAL A 232 6.43 -31.98 11.82
CA VAL A 232 5.90 -32.36 13.13
C VAL A 232 4.37 -32.31 13.06
N PRO A 233 3.70 -33.46 12.92
CA PRO A 233 2.26 -33.49 12.92
C PRO A 233 1.77 -33.04 14.31
N PHE A 234 0.87 -32.05 14.34
CA PHE A 234 0.17 -31.56 15.54
C PHE A 234 0.93 -30.65 16.51
N THR A 235 1.86 -29.82 16.03
CA THR A 235 2.20 -28.57 16.76
C THR A 235 1.56 -27.40 16.05
N PHE A 236 0.43 -26.91 16.58
CA PHE A 236 -0.03 -25.56 16.26
C PHE A 236 1.07 -24.60 16.75
N GLY A 237 1.88 -24.11 15.81
CA GLY A 237 3.02 -23.22 16.09
C GLY A 237 2.57 -22.04 16.94
N THR A 238 3.28 -21.80 18.03
CA THR A 238 2.94 -20.90 19.14
C THR A 238 2.92 -19.41 18.79
N GLY A 239 2.73 -19.02 17.53
CA GLY A 239 2.79 -17.63 17.10
C GLY A 239 4.14 -17.00 17.48
N ALA A 240 5.24 -17.74 17.31
CA ALA A 240 6.58 -17.22 17.53
C ALA A 240 7.16 -16.74 16.20
N THR A 241 7.90 -15.63 16.23
CA THR A 241 8.63 -15.15 15.06
C THR A 241 9.75 -16.12 14.70
N THR A 242 9.85 -16.52 13.44
CA THR A 242 10.84 -17.47 12.94
C THR A 242 11.62 -16.87 11.75
N PRO A 243 12.96 -17.03 11.70
CA PRO A 243 13.76 -16.57 10.58
C PRO A 243 13.32 -17.17 9.22
N SER A 244 12.70 -18.36 9.24
CA SER A 244 12.19 -19.03 8.04
C SER A 244 11.07 -18.27 7.36
N VAL A 245 10.17 -17.63 8.12
CA VAL A 245 9.10 -16.78 7.55
C VAL A 245 9.71 -15.56 6.86
N ALA A 246 10.61 -14.84 7.54
CA ALA A 246 11.27 -13.68 6.97
C ALA A 246 12.03 -14.01 5.67
N LEU A 247 12.78 -15.12 5.66
CA LEU A 247 13.50 -15.60 4.48
C LEU A 247 12.55 -16.06 3.37
N GLY A 248 11.46 -16.75 3.71
CA GLY A 248 10.48 -17.26 2.76
C GLY A 248 9.70 -16.15 2.04
N VAL A 249 9.40 -15.04 2.71
CA VAL A 249 8.67 -13.90 2.14
C VAL A 249 9.59 -12.97 1.33
N THR A 250 10.88 -12.90 1.64
CA THR A 250 11.83 -11.96 1.00
C THR A 250 11.87 -12.03 -0.54
N PRO A 251 11.90 -13.21 -1.20
CA PRO A 251 11.87 -13.31 -2.67
C PRO A 251 10.62 -12.67 -3.29
N PHE A 252 9.49 -12.71 -2.59
CA PHE A 252 8.23 -12.15 -3.04
C PHE A 252 8.21 -10.63 -2.93
N LEU A 253 8.84 -10.06 -1.88
CA LEU A 253 9.07 -8.62 -1.78
C LEU A 253 10.00 -8.12 -2.89
N VAL A 254 11.03 -8.89 -3.26
CA VAL A 254 11.87 -8.58 -4.42
C VAL A 254 11.03 -8.60 -5.70
N MET A 255 10.16 -9.61 -5.87
CA MET A 255 9.26 -9.69 -7.00
C MET A 255 8.29 -8.50 -7.08
N LEU A 256 7.75 -8.04 -5.95
CA LEU A 256 6.95 -6.82 -5.84
C LEU A 256 7.74 -5.59 -6.32
N ILE A 257 8.96 -5.39 -5.83
CA ILE A 257 9.81 -4.25 -6.22
C ILE A 257 10.11 -4.27 -7.72
N VAL A 258 10.52 -5.43 -8.25
CA VAL A 258 10.78 -5.62 -9.69
C VAL A 258 9.49 -5.38 -10.49
N GLY A 259 8.36 -5.87 -10.01
CA GLY A 259 7.06 -5.63 -10.61
C GLY A 259 6.71 -4.14 -10.69
N CYS A 260 6.95 -3.36 -9.62
CA CYS A 260 6.79 -1.91 -9.61
C CYS A 260 7.74 -1.17 -10.56
N LEU A 261 8.94 -1.71 -10.82
CA LEU A 261 9.87 -1.17 -11.81
C LEU A 261 9.42 -1.43 -13.25
N LEU A 262 8.76 -2.57 -13.50
CA LEU A 262 8.28 -2.96 -14.82
C LEU A 262 6.92 -2.33 -15.19
N ALA A 263 6.10 -2.02 -14.18
CA ALA A 263 4.78 -1.37 -14.28
C ALA A 263 4.85 0.14 -14.60
#